data_AF-A0A2S3QFC1-F1
#
_entry.id   AF-A0A2S3QFC1-F1
#
_cell.length_a   1.000
_cell.length_b   1.000
_cell.length_c   1.000
_cell.angle_alpha   90.00
_cell.angle_beta   90.00
_cell.angle_gamma   90.00
#
_symmetry.space_group_name_H-M   'P 1'
#
loop_
_entity.id
_entity.type
_entity.pdbx_description
1 polymer ?
#
loop_
_entity_poly.entity_id
_entity_poly.type
_entity_poly.pdbx_seq_one_letter_code
_entity_poly.pdbx_strand_id
1 'polypeptide(L)'
;MALTKGEDIRQAAQAESEPVEGTRKVHTTCYMCACRCGIEVTVEQEQIRFIAGIKDSPVNKGVWCAKGGAGIMTQYSPARLMTPLMRAPGSQRGSGDLVPVDWETALRTVAGWLQQIRDTDPAQLAYFTGRDQMQAFNGYWARQFG
;
A
#
# COMPACT_ATOMS: atom_id res chain seq x y z
N MET A 1 -26.85 -13.22 34.92
CA MET A 1 -26.23 -13.92 33.77
C MET A 1 -25.30 -12.91 33.12
N ALA A 2 -24.04 -12.87 33.54
CA ALA A 2 -23.10 -11.82 33.15
C ALA A 2 -22.44 -12.22 31.83
N LEU A 3 -22.83 -11.57 30.73
CA LEU A 3 -22.13 -11.67 29.45
C LEU A 3 -20.70 -11.18 29.68
N THR A 4 -19.73 -12.03 29.37
CA THR A 4 -18.33 -11.68 29.57
C THR A 4 -17.94 -10.63 28.54
N LYS A 5 -17.07 -9.69 28.92
CA LYS A 5 -16.57 -8.58 28.07
C LYS A 5 -16.11 -9.03 26.67
N GLY A 6 -15.80 -10.33 26.47
CA GLY A 6 -15.42 -10.96 25.21
C GLY A 6 -16.56 -11.30 24.24
N GLU A 7 -17.79 -11.48 24.72
CA GLU A 7 -18.97 -11.74 23.86
C GLU A 7 -19.46 -10.44 23.20
N ASP A 8 -19.39 -9.33 23.94
CA ASP A 8 -19.80 -7.99 23.51
C ASP A 8 -18.94 -7.47 22.34
N ILE A 9 -17.61 -7.64 22.41
CA ILE A 9 -16.69 -7.30 21.30
C ILE A 9 -16.92 -8.15 20.05
N ARG A 10 -17.32 -9.42 20.21
CA ARG A 10 -17.62 -10.29 19.06
C ARG A 10 -18.92 -9.88 18.39
N GLN A 11 -19.95 -9.55 19.17
CA GLN A 11 -21.22 -9.05 18.66
C GLN A 11 -21.07 -7.70 17.95
N ALA A 12 -20.28 -6.78 18.50
CA ALA A 12 -19.99 -5.49 17.85
C ALA A 12 -19.24 -5.66 16.51
N ALA A 13 -18.22 -6.52 16.47
CA ALA A 13 -17.50 -6.83 15.23
C ALA A 13 -18.38 -7.54 14.19
N GLN A 14 -19.38 -8.32 14.63
CA GLN A 14 -20.37 -8.94 13.76
C GLN A 14 -21.35 -7.91 13.19
N ALA A 15 -21.85 -6.99 14.02
CA ALA A 15 -22.74 -5.90 13.60
C ALA A 15 -22.09 -4.96 12.57
N GLU A 16 -20.78 -4.69 12.69
CA GLU A 16 -20.02 -3.91 11.69
C GLU A 16 -19.82 -4.65 10.35
N SER A 17 -20.00 -5.98 10.34
CA SER A 17 -19.81 -6.85 9.17
C SER A 17 -21.10 -7.21 8.42
N GLU A 18 -22.27 -6.85 8.98
CA GLU A 18 -23.56 -7.11 8.35
C GLU A 18 -23.70 -6.33 7.03
N PRO A 19 -24.34 -6.94 6.02
CA PRO A 19 -24.51 -6.29 4.72
C PRO A 19 -25.44 -5.08 4.87
N VAL A 20 -24.85 -3.89 4.88
CA VAL A 20 -25.57 -2.63 4.80
C VAL A 20 -25.93 -2.36 3.34
N GLU A 21 -27.16 -1.97 3.09
CA GLU A 21 -27.64 -1.61 1.75
C GLU A 21 -26.77 -0.51 1.15
N GLY A 22 -26.35 -0.67 -0.11
CA GLY A 22 -25.42 0.25 -0.78
C GLY A 22 -23.93 -0.02 -0.53
N THR A 23 -23.58 -1.10 0.18
CA THR A 23 -22.17 -1.53 0.34
C THR A 23 -21.80 -2.66 -0.63
N ARG A 24 -20.52 -2.72 -1.02
CA ARG A 24 -19.94 -3.82 -1.79
C ARG A 24 -18.72 -4.40 -1.10
N LYS A 25 -18.55 -5.72 -1.19
CA LYS A 25 -17.41 -6.45 -0.63
C LYS A 25 -16.37 -6.73 -1.71
N VAL A 26 -15.10 -6.46 -1.41
CA VAL A 26 -13.96 -6.69 -2.31
C VAL A 26 -12.95 -7.57 -1.62
N HIS A 27 -12.57 -8.68 -2.25
CA HIS A 27 -11.50 -9.54 -1.74
C HIS A 27 -10.15 -9.04 -2.23
N THR A 28 -9.19 -8.91 -1.32
CA THR A 28 -7.83 -8.49 -1.61
C THR A 28 -6.85 -9.06 -0.59
N THR A 29 -5.59 -8.67 -0.69
CA THR A 29 -4.51 -9.13 0.19
C THR A 29 -4.03 -8.00 1.09
N CYS A 30 -3.82 -8.29 2.37
CA CYS A 30 -3.27 -7.34 3.32
C CYS A 30 -1.75 -7.15 3.10
N TYR A 31 -1.32 -5.90 2.87
CA TYR A 31 0.09 -5.55 2.62
C TYR A 31 0.87 -5.03 3.84
N MET A 32 0.24 -5.01 5.03
CA MET A 32 0.84 -4.42 6.24
C MET A 32 2.07 -5.19 6.76
N CYS A 33 2.13 -6.50 6.56
CA CYS A 33 3.27 -7.34 6.93
C CYS A 33 3.55 -8.42 5.88
N ALA A 34 4.59 -9.21 6.10
CA ALA A 34 4.99 -10.29 5.20
C ALA A 34 3.98 -11.46 5.15
N CYS A 35 3.03 -11.54 6.08
CA CYS A 35 2.08 -12.67 6.13
C CYS A 35 1.10 -12.71 4.96
N ARG A 36 0.79 -11.56 4.32
CA ARG A 36 -0.11 -11.49 3.16
C ARG A 36 -1.48 -12.15 3.40
N CYS A 37 -2.11 -11.83 4.54
CA CYS A 37 -3.43 -12.36 4.87
C CYS A 37 -4.49 -11.98 3.83
N GLY A 38 -5.39 -12.91 3.50
CA GLY A 38 -6.58 -12.62 2.69
C GLY A 38 -7.59 -11.81 3.50
N ILE A 39 -8.03 -10.68 2.93
CA ILE A 39 -8.94 -9.73 3.57
C ILE A 39 -10.12 -9.39 2.65
N GLU A 40 -11.27 -9.18 3.27
CA GLU A 40 -12.48 -8.66 2.65
C GLU A 40 -12.64 -7.20 3.07
N VAL A 41 -12.78 -6.32 2.10
CA VAL A 41 -12.94 -4.88 2.28
C VAL A 41 -14.38 -4.51 1.95
N THR A 42 -15.09 -3.95 2.92
CA THR A 42 -16.42 -3.38 2.71
C THR A 42 -16.28 -1.94 2.26
N VAL A 43 -16.80 -1.63 1.08
CA VAL A 43 -16.77 -0.31 0.45
C VAL A 43 -18.18 0.26 0.38
N GLU A 44 -18.34 1.51 0.78
CA GLU A 44 -19.58 2.28 0.77
C GLU A 44 -19.29 3.64 0.13
N GLN A 45 -20.05 4.04 -0.90
CA GLN A 45 -19.85 5.34 -1.58
C GLN A 45 -18.38 5.57 -2.00
N GLU A 46 -17.71 4.54 -2.54
CA GLU A 46 -16.29 4.55 -2.91
C GLU A 46 -15.30 4.83 -1.76
N GLN A 47 -15.76 4.74 -0.51
CA GLN A 47 -14.94 4.81 0.69
C GLN A 47 -14.87 3.45 1.40
N ILE A 48 -13.71 3.14 1.98
CA ILE A 48 -13.48 1.93 2.77
C ILE A 48 -14.11 2.13 4.14
N ARG A 49 -15.13 1.31 4.42
CA ARG A 49 -15.83 1.33 5.71
C ARG A 49 -15.17 0.41 6.73
N PHE A 50 -14.84 -0.81 6.32
CA PHE A 50 -14.36 -1.86 7.22
C PHE A 50 -13.48 -2.89 6.50
N ILE A 51 -12.59 -3.55 7.26
CA ILE A 51 -11.74 -4.65 6.78
C ILE A 51 -11.89 -5.86 7.69
N ALA A 52 -12.24 -7.01 7.10
CA ALA A 52 -12.35 -8.30 7.75
C ALA A 52 -11.39 -9.33 7.15
N GLY A 53 -11.17 -10.44 7.83
CA GLY A 53 -10.47 -11.61 7.28
C GLY A 53 -11.41 -12.49 6.44
N ILE A 54 -10.89 -13.04 5.33
CA ILE A 54 -11.65 -14.01 4.52
C ILE A 54 -11.59 -15.38 5.21
N LYS A 55 -12.75 -15.94 5.57
CA LYS A 55 -12.86 -17.21 6.29
C LYS A 55 -12.15 -18.37 5.57
N ASP A 56 -12.31 -18.45 4.25
CA ASP A 56 -11.76 -19.54 3.44
C ASP A 56 -10.37 -19.22 2.87
N SER A 57 -9.75 -18.12 3.31
CA SER A 57 -8.39 -17.79 2.88
C SER A 57 -7.40 -18.85 3.38
N PRO A 58 -6.55 -19.41 2.50
CA PRO A 58 -5.60 -20.46 2.87
C PRO A 58 -4.54 -19.96 3.85
N VAL A 59 -4.27 -18.65 3.87
CA VAL A 59 -3.21 -18.04 4.67
C VAL A 59 -3.64 -17.82 6.12
N ASN A 60 -4.84 -17.27 6.33
CA ASN A 60 -5.25 -16.74 7.63
C ASN A 60 -6.57 -17.27 8.15
N LYS A 61 -7.33 -18.05 7.35
CA LYS A 61 -8.57 -18.72 7.78
C LYS A 61 -9.56 -17.79 8.53
N GLY A 62 -9.71 -16.57 8.03
CA GLY A 62 -10.58 -15.54 8.64
C GLY A 62 -9.96 -14.73 9.78
N VAL A 63 -8.76 -15.04 10.25
CA VAL A 63 -8.08 -14.26 11.31
C VAL A 63 -7.33 -13.08 10.72
N TRP A 64 -7.41 -11.90 11.32
CA TRP A 64 -6.55 -10.76 10.98
C TRP A 64 -6.08 -10.04 12.23
N CYS A 65 -4.95 -9.35 12.13
CA CYS A 65 -4.37 -8.61 13.25
C CYS A 65 -4.78 -7.13 13.24
N ALA A 66 -4.56 -6.44 14.36
CA ALA A 66 -4.85 -5.02 14.51
C ALA A 66 -4.21 -4.15 13.42
N LYS A 67 -2.99 -4.50 12.95
CA LYS A 67 -2.33 -3.79 11.84
C LYS A 67 -3.13 -3.91 10.55
N GLY A 68 -3.70 -5.08 10.27
CA GLY A 68 -4.54 -5.31 9.08
C GLY A 68 -5.83 -4.50 9.14
N GLY A 69 -6.49 -4.49 10.31
CA GLY A 69 -7.70 -3.68 10.51
C GLY A 69 -7.43 -2.18 10.39
N ALA A 70 -6.29 -1.71 10.91
CA ALA A 70 -5.87 -0.31 10.80
C ALA A 70 -5.37 0.11 9.40
N GLY A 71 -5.37 -0.79 8.41
CA GLY A 71 -4.91 -0.49 7.05
C GLY A 71 -5.69 0.64 6.37
N ILE A 72 -6.94 0.88 6.79
CA ILE A 72 -7.79 1.99 6.37
C ILE A 72 -7.10 3.34 6.61
N MET A 73 -6.41 3.49 7.75
CA MET A 73 -5.77 4.76 8.14
C MET A 73 -4.63 5.17 7.20
N THR A 74 -4.00 4.21 6.51
CA THR A 74 -2.97 4.51 5.52
C THR A 74 -3.59 5.10 4.24
N GLN A 75 -4.80 4.68 3.87
CA GLN A 75 -5.48 5.19 2.68
C GLN A 75 -6.00 6.61 2.87
N TYR A 76 -6.39 6.96 4.10
CA TYR A 76 -6.94 8.28 4.46
C TYR A 76 -5.98 9.16 5.25
N SER A 77 -4.70 8.80 5.30
CA SER A 77 -3.71 9.61 6.00
C SER A 77 -3.62 10.99 5.36
N PRO A 78 -3.62 12.09 6.13
CA PRO A 78 -3.37 13.42 5.60
C PRO A 78 -1.95 13.57 5.03
N ALA A 79 -1.03 12.68 5.42
CA ALA A 79 0.34 12.62 4.91
C ALA A 79 0.49 11.74 3.66
N ARG A 80 -0.62 11.22 3.09
CA ARG A 80 -0.58 10.39 1.89
C ARG A 80 -0.06 11.19 0.70
N LEU A 81 0.94 10.66 0.01
CA LEU A 81 1.47 11.25 -1.22
C LEU A 81 0.48 11.01 -2.36
N MET A 82 -0.05 12.10 -2.92
CA MET A 82 -1.04 12.08 -4.01
C MET A 82 -0.45 12.47 -5.37
N THR A 83 0.70 13.15 -5.38
CA THR A 83 1.36 13.64 -6.60
C THR A 83 2.88 13.44 -6.48
N PRO A 84 3.60 13.29 -7.59
CA PRO A 84 5.06 13.31 -7.58
C PRO A 84 5.60 14.63 -7.02
N LEU A 85 6.70 14.54 -6.28
CA LEU A 85 7.37 15.68 -5.67
C LEU A 85 8.83 15.73 -6.12
N MET A 86 9.32 16.91 -6.47
CA MET A 86 10.71 17.16 -6.84
C MET A 86 11.36 18.12 -5.84
N ARG A 87 12.66 17.95 -5.62
CA ARG A 87 13.45 18.89 -4.80
C ARG A 87 13.48 20.26 -5.46
N ALA A 88 13.21 21.32 -4.69
CA ALA A 88 13.27 22.68 -5.21
C ALA A 88 14.69 23.05 -5.69
N PRO A 89 14.84 23.79 -6.81
CA PRO A 89 16.14 24.24 -7.28
C PRO A 89 16.91 25.01 -6.19
N GLY A 90 18.18 24.69 -5.99
CA GLY A 90 19.03 25.33 -4.96
C GLY A 90 18.83 24.81 -3.53
N SER A 91 17.84 23.93 -3.28
CA SER A 91 17.66 23.32 -1.96
C SER A 91 18.60 22.12 -1.73
N GLN A 92 18.99 21.92 -0.46
CA GLN A 92 19.89 20.83 -0.07
C GLN A 92 19.13 19.53 0.21
N ARG A 93 19.85 18.40 0.17
CA ARG A 93 19.28 17.11 0.55
C ARG A 93 18.96 17.11 2.04
N GLY A 94 17.70 16.87 2.39
CA GLY A 94 17.23 16.81 3.78
C GLY A 94 16.54 18.08 4.28
N SER A 95 16.48 19.16 3.50
CA SER A 95 15.80 20.39 3.93
C SER A 95 14.26 20.26 3.97
N GLY A 96 13.70 19.30 3.24
CA GLY A 96 12.25 19.13 3.11
C GLY A 96 11.60 20.02 2.04
N ASP A 97 12.39 20.82 1.32
CA ASP A 97 11.89 21.71 0.26
C ASP A 97 11.55 20.91 -1.01
N LEU A 98 10.29 20.48 -1.08
CA LEU A 98 9.74 19.70 -2.17
C LEU A 98 8.60 20.47 -2.83
N VAL A 99 8.58 20.47 -4.15
CA VAL A 99 7.53 21.08 -4.97
C VAL A 99 6.80 20.01 -5.78
N PRO A 100 5.47 20.09 -5.92
CA PRO A 100 4.72 19.15 -6.75
C PRO A 100 5.08 19.31 -8.22
N VAL A 101 5.16 18.19 -8.92
CA VAL A 101 5.35 18.12 -10.38
C VAL A 101 4.36 17.12 -10.97
N ASP A 102 4.08 17.25 -12.27
CA ASP A 102 3.27 16.28 -13.00
C ASP A 102 4.04 14.98 -13.27
N TRP A 103 3.30 13.92 -13.59
CA TRP A 103 3.85 12.58 -13.83
C TRP A 103 4.77 12.52 -15.05
N GLU A 104 4.48 13.26 -16.13
CA GLU A 104 5.28 13.25 -17.34
C GLU A 104 6.66 13.87 -17.06
N THR A 105 6.69 15.02 -16.39
CA THR A 105 7.91 15.68 -15.95
C THR A 105 8.73 14.78 -15.03
N ALA A 106 8.10 14.19 -14.01
CA ALA A 106 8.79 13.29 -13.08
C ALA A 106 9.43 12.09 -13.79
N LEU A 107 8.68 11.40 -14.64
CA LEU A 107 9.15 10.22 -15.36
C LEU A 107 10.24 10.57 -16.37
N ARG A 108 10.07 11.64 -17.15
CA ARG A 108 11.07 12.12 -18.11
C ARG A 108 12.40 12.47 -17.41
N THR A 109 12.33 13.13 -16.26
CA THR A 109 13.53 13.48 -15.49
C THR A 109 14.26 12.23 -15.00
N VAL A 110 13.57 11.27 -14.38
CA VAL A 110 14.19 10.03 -13.90
C VAL A 110 14.73 9.20 -15.06
N ALA A 111 13.99 9.08 -16.16
CA ALA A 111 14.43 8.37 -17.35
C ALA A 111 15.71 9.00 -17.94
N GLY A 112 15.80 10.34 -17.98
CA GLY A 112 17.01 11.04 -18.42
C GLY A 112 18.24 10.71 -17.59
N TRP A 113 18.11 10.70 -16.25
CA TRP A 113 19.21 10.31 -15.36
C TRP A 113 19.62 8.86 -15.55
N LEU A 114 18.63 7.96 -15.68
CA LEU A 114 18.86 6.54 -15.90
C LEU A 114 19.52 6.25 -17.25
N GLN A 115 19.11 6.96 -18.31
CA GLN A 115 19.71 6.84 -19.64
C GLN A 115 21.20 7.21 -19.61
N GLN A 116 21.56 8.31 -18.93
CA GLN A 116 22.96 8.72 -18.77
C GLN A 116 23.81 7.66 -18.07
N ILE A 117 23.29 7.04 -17.00
CA ILE A 117 24.00 5.98 -16.27
C ILE A 117 24.17 4.75 -17.18
N ARG A 118 23.11 4.36 -17.89
CA ARG A 118 23.13 3.22 -18.81
C ARG A 118 24.15 3.41 -19.93
N ASP A 119 24.22 4.60 -20.50
CA ASP A 119 25.13 4.91 -21.61
C ASP A 119 26.60 5.03 -21.18
N THR A 120 26.86 5.18 -19.88
CA THR A 120 28.21 5.36 -19.34
C THR A 120 28.73 4.12 -18.62
N ASP A 121 28.17 3.80 -17.47
CA ASP A 121 28.55 2.63 -16.66
C ASP A 121 27.34 2.16 -15.84
N PRO A 122 26.59 1.16 -16.32
CA PRO A 122 25.44 0.60 -15.62
C PRO A 122 25.76 0.10 -14.20
N ALA A 123 27.01 -0.27 -13.91
CA ALA A 123 27.41 -0.78 -12.59
C ALA A 123 27.37 0.30 -11.49
N GLN A 124 27.27 1.58 -11.86
CA GLN A 124 27.10 2.68 -10.90
C GLN A 124 25.68 2.79 -10.34
N LEU A 125 24.71 2.06 -10.92
CA LEU A 125 23.34 2.04 -10.43
C LEU A 125 23.17 0.99 -9.33
N ALA A 126 22.76 1.45 -8.14
CA ALA A 126 22.22 0.58 -7.11
C ALA A 126 20.69 0.68 -7.08
N TYR A 127 20.02 -0.47 -7.21
CA TYR A 127 18.55 -0.55 -7.18
C TYR A 127 18.07 -1.24 -5.89
N PHE A 128 17.41 -0.47 -5.02
CA PHE A 128 16.86 -0.96 -3.76
C PHE A 128 15.34 -1.06 -3.85
N THR A 129 14.81 -2.27 -3.70
CA THR A 129 13.38 -2.52 -3.66
C THR A 129 12.94 -2.79 -2.23
N GLY A 130 11.78 -2.26 -1.85
CA GLY A 130 11.19 -2.53 -0.55
C GLY A 130 10.62 -3.96 -0.44
N ARG A 131 9.69 -4.15 0.50
CA ARG A 131 9.01 -5.44 0.75
C ARG A 131 8.14 -5.91 -0.42
N ASP A 132 7.93 -5.09 -1.44
CA ASP A 132 7.11 -5.48 -2.58
C ASP A 132 7.87 -6.51 -3.43
N GLN A 133 7.38 -7.75 -3.38
CA GLN A 133 8.01 -8.92 -3.97
C GLN A 133 7.56 -9.11 -5.42
N MET A 134 7.52 -8.03 -6.20
CA MET A 134 7.46 -8.14 -7.65
C MET A 134 8.83 -8.58 -8.19
N GLN A 135 9.40 -9.64 -7.63
CA GLN A 135 10.75 -10.14 -7.92
C GLN A 135 10.92 -10.45 -9.41
N ALA A 136 9.85 -10.93 -10.05
CA ALA A 136 9.84 -11.18 -11.48
C ALA A 136 10.04 -9.89 -12.28
N PHE A 137 9.30 -8.82 -11.96
CA PHE A 137 9.44 -7.53 -12.63
C PHE A 137 10.77 -6.85 -12.30
N ASN A 138 11.14 -6.81 -11.01
CA ASN A 138 12.38 -6.19 -10.56
C ASN A 138 13.60 -6.89 -11.18
N GLY A 139 13.59 -8.23 -11.19
CA GLY A 139 14.63 -9.04 -11.82
C GLY A 139 14.64 -8.92 -13.34
N TYR A 140 13.48 -8.86 -13.99
CA TYR A 140 13.38 -8.59 -15.42
C TYR A 140 13.98 -7.22 -15.75
N TRP A 141 13.51 -6.17 -15.10
CA TRP A 141 13.98 -4.80 -15.31
C TRP A 141 15.48 -4.67 -15.07
N ALA A 142 16.00 -5.21 -13.97
CA ALA A 142 17.43 -5.18 -13.67
C ALA A 142 18.28 -5.85 -14.76
N ARG A 143 17.81 -6.96 -15.34
CA ARG A 143 18.48 -7.64 -16.47
C ARG A 143 18.40 -6.85 -17.78
N GLN A 144 17.42 -5.98 -17.96
CA GLN A 144 17.26 -5.18 -19.18
C GLN A 144 18.00 -3.85 -19.12
N PHE A 145 18.31 -3.35 -17.93
CA PHE A 145 18.86 -2.01 -17.74
C PHE A 145 20.27 -1.86 -18.32
N GLY A 146 21.10 -2.90 -18.24
CA GLY A 146 22.49 -2.89 -18.67
C GLY A 146 23.27 -3.90 -17.87
#